data_AF-A0A7C1X154-F1
#
_entry.id   AF-A0A7C1X154-F1
#
_cell.length_a   1.000
_cell.length_b   1.000
_cell.length_c   1.000
_cell.angle_alpha   90.00
_cell.angle_beta   90.00
_cell.angle_gamma   90.00
#
_symmetry.space_group_name_H-M   'P 1'
#
loop_
_entity.id
_entity.type
_entity.pdbx_description
1 polymer ?
#
loop_
_entity_poly.entity_id
_entity_poly.type
_entity_poly.pdbx_seq_one_letter_code
_entity_poly.pdbx_strand_id
1 'polypeptide(L)'
;MAGAEECRGVLEAARLSDLAERMRKYFATVVAAYSFFFYGTAAASYWLAVVALSLLFETGDDPRFWVSALLAMIPLLVLAGFSSGAARPKVSPKTWQRKGRLVSPIFAVIFASAFLVTSAFSPALYSVAWYPALAAALILIHLFIEREAYSRGEVAARPFLVSGVSALVTSPLAVYAALRHPGAGWMLALSLMLATYSVAAFVALKGAARALEAGGERESGEVRGPPEGG
;
A
#
# COMPACT_ATOMS: atom_id res chain seq x y z
N MET A 1 14.54 12.66 49.84
CA MET A 1 13.30 13.03 49.12
C MET A 1 13.58 13.45 47.68
N ALA A 2 14.59 14.27 47.38
CA ALA A 2 14.95 14.68 46.00
C ALA A 2 15.20 13.53 45.01
N GLY A 3 15.87 12.44 45.41
CA GLY A 3 16.16 11.32 44.51
C GLY A 3 14.94 10.46 44.08
N ALA A 4 13.84 10.51 44.84
CA ALA A 4 12.63 9.76 44.50
C ALA A 4 11.79 10.47 43.42
N GLU A 5 11.75 11.80 43.45
CA GLU A 5 11.10 12.61 42.41
C GLU A 5 11.88 12.59 41.09
N GLU A 6 13.21 12.61 41.15
CA GLU A 6 14.07 12.52 39.97
C GLU A 6 13.93 11.15 39.26
N CYS A 7 13.90 10.06 40.04
CA CYS A 7 13.70 8.71 39.50
C CYS A 7 12.30 8.55 38.86
N ARG A 8 11.27 9.14 39.47
CA ARG A 8 9.91 9.19 38.91
C ARG A 8 9.87 9.98 37.61
N GLY A 9 10.54 11.12 37.53
CA GLY A 9 10.64 11.93 36.31
C GLY A 9 11.30 11.19 35.15
N VAL A 10 12.37 10.43 35.41
CA VAL A 10 13.05 9.61 34.40
C VAL A 10 12.15 8.47 33.91
N LEU A 11 11.42 7.80 34.81
CA LEU A 11 10.46 6.75 34.46
C LEU A 11 9.28 7.27 33.62
N GLU A 12 8.71 8.42 34.00
CA GLU A 12 7.64 9.07 33.25
C GLU A 12 8.12 9.50 31.85
N ALA A 13 9.33 10.07 31.75
CA ALA A 13 9.93 10.43 30.46
C ALA A 13 10.18 9.20 29.57
N ALA A 14 10.65 8.08 30.14
CA ALA A 14 10.84 6.83 29.42
C ALA A 14 9.52 6.25 28.88
N ARG A 15 8.45 6.25 29.71
CA ARG A 15 7.11 5.81 29.28
C ARG A 15 6.53 6.67 28.16
N LEU A 16 6.68 7.99 28.27
CA LEU A 16 6.24 8.92 27.23
C LEU A 16 7.01 8.71 25.91
N SER A 17 8.32 8.48 26.01
CA SER A 17 9.16 8.20 24.84
C SER A 17 8.73 6.90 24.13
N ASP A 18 8.49 5.83 24.88
CA ASP A 18 8.04 4.56 24.34
C ASP A 18 6.64 4.65 23.70
N LEU A 19 5.70 5.34 24.35
CA LEU A 19 4.37 5.58 23.77
C LEU A 19 4.47 6.38 22.47
N ALA A 20 5.30 7.43 22.43
CA ALA A 20 5.50 8.24 21.24
C ALA A 20 6.08 7.42 20.08
N GLU A 21 7.00 6.50 20.35
CA GLU A 21 7.55 5.59 19.35
C GLU A 21 6.49 4.61 18.81
N ARG A 22 5.68 4.02 19.70
CA ARG A 22 4.56 3.15 19.32
C ARG A 22 3.53 3.89 18.47
N MET A 23 3.12 5.10 18.86
CA MET A 23 2.20 5.93 18.08
C MET A 23 2.78 6.30 16.71
N ARG A 24 4.07 6.62 16.63
CA ARG A 24 4.75 6.90 15.36
C ARG A 24 4.67 5.70 14.41
N LYS A 25 4.98 4.50 14.90
CA LYS A 25 4.91 3.25 14.14
C LYS A 25 3.48 2.92 13.72
N TYR A 26 2.51 3.12 14.61
CA TYR A 26 1.08 2.98 14.34
C TYR A 26 0.65 3.88 13.18
N PHE A 27 0.89 5.20 13.28
CA PHE A 27 0.48 6.15 12.25
C PHE A 27 1.18 5.91 10.92
N ALA A 28 2.48 5.59 10.92
CA ALA A 28 3.20 5.23 9.70
C ALA A 28 2.56 4.03 8.98
N THR A 29 2.12 3.03 9.75
CA THR A 29 1.49 1.82 9.21
C THR A 29 0.05 2.09 8.74
N VAL A 30 -0.71 2.90 9.47
CA VAL A 30 -2.07 3.33 9.09
C VAL A 30 -2.05 4.15 7.81
N VAL A 31 -1.07 5.03 7.64
CA VAL A 31 -0.87 5.80 6.40
C VAL A 31 -0.67 4.86 5.20
N ALA A 32 0.07 3.76 5.37
CA ALA A 32 0.22 2.75 4.33
C ALA A 32 -1.13 2.08 4.02
N ALA A 33 -1.89 1.64 5.03
CA ALA A 33 -3.21 1.05 4.83
C ALA A 33 -4.18 1.97 4.08
N TYR A 34 -4.28 3.23 4.52
CA TYR A 34 -5.07 4.25 3.87
C TYR A 34 -4.62 4.48 2.42
N SER A 35 -3.32 4.39 2.13
CA SER A 35 -2.81 4.50 0.77
C SER A 35 -3.35 3.42 -0.15
N PHE A 36 -3.36 2.16 0.31
CA PHE A 36 -3.92 1.07 -0.47
C PHE A 36 -5.41 1.28 -0.72
N PHE A 37 -6.20 1.61 0.31
CA PHE A 37 -7.63 1.88 0.09
C PHE A 37 -7.87 3.05 -0.85
N PHE A 38 -7.24 4.19 -0.58
CA PHE A 38 -7.52 5.43 -1.29
C PHE A 38 -7.07 5.36 -2.77
N TYR A 39 -5.81 5.00 -3.03
CA TYR A 39 -5.33 4.90 -4.41
C TYR A 39 -5.94 3.72 -5.16
N GLY A 40 -6.20 2.60 -4.49
CA GLY A 40 -6.89 1.46 -5.08
C GLY A 40 -8.29 1.84 -5.55
N THR A 41 -9.07 2.48 -4.68
CA THR A 41 -10.43 2.92 -4.98
C THR A 41 -10.43 3.99 -6.07
N ALA A 42 -9.58 5.01 -5.96
CA ALA A 42 -9.52 6.09 -6.94
C ALA A 42 -9.14 5.56 -8.34
N ALA A 43 -8.11 4.73 -8.44
CA ALA A 43 -7.68 4.15 -9.71
C ALA A 43 -8.71 3.18 -10.28
N ALA A 44 -9.30 2.31 -9.45
CA ALA A 44 -10.29 1.35 -9.92
C ALA A 44 -11.57 2.03 -10.40
N SER A 45 -12.12 2.97 -9.62
CA SER A 45 -13.32 3.73 -10.01
C SER A 45 -13.12 4.50 -11.30
N TYR A 46 -11.94 5.12 -11.47
CA TYR A 46 -11.60 5.83 -12.69
C TYR A 46 -11.59 4.89 -13.92
N TRP A 47 -10.85 3.79 -13.85
CA TRP A 47 -10.75 2.87 -14.98
C TRP A 47 -12.04 2.11 -15.25
N LEU A 48 -12.85 1.80 -14.23
CA LEU A 48 -14.20 1.27 -14.43
C LEU A 48 -15.08 2.26 -15.19
N ALA A 49 -15.02 3.56 -14.86
CA ALA A 49 -15.76 4.58 -15.58
C ALA A 49 -15.29 4.70 -17.04
N VAL A 50 -13.97 4.69 -17.28
CA VAL A 50 -13.40 4.72 -18.64
C VAL A 50 -13.88 3.52 -19.47
N VAL A 51 -13.82 2.30 -18.90
CA VAL A 51 -14.31 1.10 -19.59
C VAL A 51 -15.81 1.19 -19.85
N ALA A 52 -16.61 1.63 -18.88
CA ALA A 52 -18.04 1.81 -19.08
C ALA A 52 -18.36 2.82 -20.19
N LEU A 53 -17.64 3.94 -20.25
CA LEU A 53 -17.77 4.93 -21.34
C LEU A 53 -17.36 4.33 -22.69
N SER A 54 -16.28 3.55 -22.73
CA SER A 54 -15.84 2.89 -23.98
C SER A 54 -16.88 1.93 -24.56
N LEU A 55 -17.63 1.25 -23.68
CA LEU A 55 -18.71 0.36 -24.08
C LEU A 55 -19.97 1.14 -24.48
N LEU A 56 -20.29 2.23 -23.77
CA LEU A 56 -21.47 3.05 -24.04
C LEU A 56 -21.37 3.81 -25.37
N PHE A 57 -20.18 4.30 -25.72
CA PHE A 57 -19.94 5.09 -26.93
C PHE A 57 -19.28 4.30 -28.05
N GLU A 58 -19.10 2.98 -27.89
CA GLU A 58 -18.46 2.10 -28.86
C GLU A 58 -17.04 2.57 -29.29
N THR A 59 -16.34 3.29 -28.40
CA THR A 59 -15.00 3.86 -28.65
C THR A 59 -13.86 2.92 -28.27
N GLY A 60 -14.17 1.66 -27.97
CA GLY A 60 -13.19 0.67 -27.49
C GLY A 60 -12.04 0.41 -28.47
N ASP A 61 -12.28 0.54 -29.77
CA ASP A 61 -11.27 0.32 -30.81
C ASP A 61 -10.45 1.58 -31.16
N ASP A 62 -10.84 2.78 -30.67
CA ASP A 62 -10.13 4.02 -30.97
C ASP A 62 -8.92 4.21 -30.03
N PRO A 63 -7.67 4.18 -30.54
CA PRO A 63 -6.48 4.40 -29.71
C PRO A 63 -6.46 5.80 -29.08
N ARG A 64 -7.08 6.80 -29.72
CA ARG A 64 -7.11 8.18 -29.21
C ARG A 64 -7.95 8.27 -27.94
N PHE A 65 -9.00 7.47 -27.83
CA PHE A 65 -9.81 7.36 -26.61
C PHE A 65 -8.93 6.85 -25.45
N TRP A 66 -8.19 5.76 -25.64
CA TRP A 66 -7.34 5.20 -24.59
C TRP A 66 -6.17 6.10 -24.20
N VAL A 67 -5.55 6.78 -25.17
CA VAL A 67 -4.50 7.79 -24.90
C VAL A 67 -5.06 8.97 -24.11
N SER A 68 -6.24 9.47 -24.47
CA SER A 68 -6.87 10.59 -23.75
C SER A 68 -7.29 10.19 -22.33
N ALA A 69 -7.79 8.96 -22.13
CA ALA A 69 -8.02 8.41 -20.81
C ALA A 69 -6.72 8.33 -19.98
N LEU A 70 -5.65 7.78 -20.54
CA LEU A 70 -4.36 7.72 -19.83
C LEU A 70 -3.88 9.12 -19.40
N LEU A 71 -4.02 10.12 -20.27
CA LEU A 71 -3.67 11.51 -19.95
C LEU A 71 -4.60 12.11 -18.87
N ALA A 72 -5.89 11.82 -18.92
CA ALA A 72 -6.88 12.28 -17.93
C ALA A 72 -6.69 11.64 -16.55
N MET A 73 -6.03 10.48 -16.45
CA MET A 73 -5.65 9.89 -15.17
C MET A 73 -4.59 10.72 -14.42
N ILE A 74 -3.71 11.44 -15.12
CA ILE A 74 -2.62 12.22 -14.51
C ILE A 74 -3.16 13.29 -13.54
N PRO A 75 -4.07 14.22 -13.94
CA PRO A 75 -4.61 15.21 -13.01
C PRO A 75 -5.41 14.56 -11.88
N LEU A 76 -6.10 13.44 -12.13
CA LEU A 76 -6.76 12.68 -11.06
C LEU A 76 -5.76 12.17 -10.02
N LEU A 77 -4.64 11.58 -10.44
CA LEU A 77 -3.60 11.11 -9.53
C LEU A 77 -2.93 12.26 -8.76
N VAL A 78 -2.74 13.42 -9.40
CA VAL A 78 -2.24 14.64 -8.75
C VAL A 78 -3.23 15.11 -7.67
N LEU A 79 -4.52 15.20 -8.01
CA LEU A 79 -5.56 15.60 -7.06
C LEU A 79 -5.72 14.59 -5.92
N ALA A 80 -5.65 13.30 -6.24
CA ALA A 80 -5.63 12.21 -5.27
C ALA A 80 -4.41 12.35 -4.35
N GLY A 81 -3.21 12.61 -4.89
CA GLY A 81 -2.01 12.86 -4.11
C GLY A 81 -2.11 14.07 -3.18
N PHE A 82 -2.65 15.17 -3.68
CA PHE A 82 -2.87 16.39 -2.90
C PHE A 82 -3.87 16.20 -1.76
N SER A 83 -5.06 15.66 -2.05
CA SER A 83 -6.11 15.40 -1.05
C SER A 83 -5.67 14.39 0.00
N SER A 84 -5.00 13.34 -0.44
CA SER A 84 -4.36 12.34 0.42
C SER A 84 -3.30 12.95 1.35
N GLY A 85 -2.45 13.84 0.85
CA GLY A 85 -1.42 14.51 1.65
C GLY A 85 -1.99 15.43 2.72
N ALA A 86 -3.15 16.05 2.47
CA ALA A 86 -3.85 16.90 3.44
C ALA A 86 -4.52 16.09 4.56
N ALA A 87 -5.02 14.89 4.27
CA ALA A 87 -5.80 14.08 5.20
C ALA A 87 -4.98 13.15 6.10
N ARG A 88 -3.67 12.99 5.84
CA ARG A 88 -2.83 11.98 6.51
C ARG A 88 -2.01 12.56 7.66
N PRO A 89 -1.77 11.77 8.73
CA PRO A 89 -0.73 12.07 9.70
C PRO A 89 0.61 12.35 9.00
N LYS A 90 1.30 13.43 9.36
CA LYS A 90 2.61 13.81 8.82
C LYS A 90 3.74 12.98 9.44
N VAL A 91 3.56 11.66 9.47
CA VAL A 91 4.50 10.70 10.00
C VAL A 91 4.99 9.84 8.84
N SER A 92 6.26 9.99 8.50
CA SER A 92 6.89 9.19 7.46
C SER A 92 8.12 8.49 8.04
N PRO A 93 8.23 7.15 7.88
CA PRO A 93 9.45 6.41 8.19
C PRO A 93 10.67 7.06 7.53
N LYS A 94 11.81 7.11 8.23
CA LYS A 94 13.06 7.68 7.68
C LYS A 94 13.46 6.96 6.38
N THR A 95 13.21 5.66 6.31
CA THR A 95 13.45 4.85 5.11
C THR A 95 12.62 5.35 3.93
N TRP A 96 11.34 5.67 4.16
CA TRP A 96 10.42 6.18 3.14
C TRP A 96 10.78 7.60 2.70
N GLN A 97 11.26 8.46 3.60
CA GLN A 97 11.77 9.79 3.22
C GLN A 97 12.99 9.70 2.29
N ARG A 98 13.92 8.79 2.59
CA ARG A 98 15.15 8.61 1.81
C ARG A 98 14.90 7.93 0.47
N LYS A 99 14.11 6.85 0.47
CA LYS A 99 13.95 5.95 -0.68
C LYS A 99 12.63 6.11 -1.43
N GLY A 100 11.68 6.86 -0.92
CA GLY A 100 10.35 7.04 -1.54
C GLY A 100 10.42 7.59 -2.97
N ARG A 101 11.49 8.32 -3.31
CA ARG A 101 11.77 8.79 -4.68
C ARG A 101 11.97 7.66 -5.69
N LEU A 102 12.31 6.46 -5.24
CA LEU A 102 12.46 5.26 -6.08
C LEU A 102 11.12 4.66 -6.51
N VAL A 103 10.01 5.02 -5.85
CA VAL A 103 8.69 4.44 -6.16
C VAL A 103 8.27 4.77 -7.59
N SER A 104 8.34 6.04 -7.98
CA SER A 104 7.96 6.49 -9.33
C SER A 104 8.78 5.82 -10.45
N PRO A 105 10.13 5.77 -10.42
CA PRO A 105 10.89 5.09 -11.46
C PRO A 105 10.67 3.56 -11.45
N ILE A 106 10.45 2.93 -10.30
CA ILE A 106 10.08 1.50 -10.25
C ILE A 106 8.79 1.27 -11.04
N PHE A 107 7.74 2.04 -10.77
CA PHE A 107 6.48 1.94 -11.52
C PHE A 107 6.70 2.22 -13.00
N ALA A 108 7.38 3.31 -13.36
CA ALA A 108 7.60 3.70 -14.74
C ALA A 108 8.33 2.61 -15.54
N VAL A 109 9.45 2.09 -15.01
CA VAL A 109 10.25 1.06 -15.69
C VAL A 109 9.46 -0.23 -15.82
N ILE A 110 8.83 -0.71 -14.74
CA ILE A 110 8.10 -1.98 -14.78
C ILE A 110 6.89 -1.93 -15.72
N PHE A 111 6.12 -0.83 -15.70
CA PHE A 111 4.99 -0.67 -16.61
C PHE A 111 5.45 -0.54 -18.05
N ALA A 112 6.48 0.28 -18.33
CA ALA A 112 7.04 0.40 -19.68
C ALA A 112 7.54 -0.95 -20.21
N SER A 113 8.30 -1.70 -19.41
CA SER A 113 8.77 -3.03 -19.79
C SER A 113 7.61 -4.00 -20.03
N ALA A 114 6.58 -4.00 -19.20
CA ALA A 114 5.42 -4.88 -19.39
C ALA A 114 4.71 -4.60 -20.71
N PHE A 115 4.43 -3.33 -21.02
CA PHE A 115 3.77 -2.95 -22.27
C PHE A 115 4.65 -3.19 -23.51
N LEU A 116 5.97 -2.97 -23.42
CA LEU A 116 6.92 -3.30 -24.49
C LEU A 116 7.04 -4.81 -24.72
N VAL A 117 6.94 -5.62 -23.67
CA VAL A 117 6.92 -7.07 -23.81
C VAL A 117 5.60 -7.50 -24.46
N THR A 118 4.45 -7.07 -23.94
CA THR A 118 3.16 -7.47 -24.50
C THR A 118 2.96 -7.01 -25.95
N SER A 119 3.55 -5.87 -26.35
CA SER A 119 3.55 -5.40 -27.74
C SER A 119 4.22 -6.39 -28.69
N ALA A 120 5.25 -7.10 -28.23
CA ALA A 120 5.97 -8.08 -29.02
C ALA A 120 5.28 -9.45 -29.08
N PHE A 121 4.44 -9.80 -28.09
CA PHE A 121 3.82 -11.13 -27.98
C PHE A 121 2.38 -11.21 -28.48
N SER A 122 1.50 -10.34 -27.99
CA SER A 122 0.06 -10.40 -28.34
C SER A 122 -0.70 -9.12 -27.97
N PRO A 123 -1.42 -8.51 -28.93
CA PRO A 123 -2.32 -7.39 -28.69
C PRO A 123 -3.39 -7.68 -27.61
N ALA A 124 -3.84 -8.94 -27.50
CA ALA A 124 -4.89 -9.33 -26.56
C ALA A 124 -4.48 -9.18 -25.08
N LEU A 125 -3.17 -9.15 -24.79
CA LEU A 125 -2.64 -9.03 -23.43
C LEU A 125 -2.53 -7.58 -22.97
N TYR A 126 -2.65 -6.59 -23.86
CA TYR A 126 -2.55 -5.18 -23.49
C TYR A 126 -3.58 -4.76 -22.44
N SER A 127 -4.77 -5.36 -22.47
CA SER A 127 -5.84 -5.02 -21.52
C SER A 127 -5.55 -5.48 -20.09
N VAL A 128 -4.55 -6.32 -19.88
CA VAL A 128 -4.21 -6.85 -18.54
C VAL A 128 -2.74 -6.76 -18.19
N ALA A 129 -1.87 -6.36 -19.12
CA ALA A 129 -0.42 -6.22 -18.92
C ALA A 129 -0.06 -5.39 -17.67
N TRP A 130 -0.87 -4.37 -17.38
CA TRP A 130 -0.70 -3.49 -16.23
C TRP A 130 -0.83 -4.21 -14.88
N TYR A 131 -1.57 -5.32 -14.80
CA TYR A 131 -1.87 -6.00 -13.54
C TYR A 131 -0.70 -6.88 -13.03
N PRO A 132 -0.07 -7.74 -13.86
CA PRO A 132 1.19 -8.38 -13.49
C PRO A 132 2.32 -7.36 -13.28
N ALA A 133 2.34 -6.26 -14.06
CA ALA A 133 3.29 -5.17 -13.87
C ALA A 133 3.13 -4.52 -12.49
N LEU A 134 1.89 -4.30 -12.07
CA LEU A 134 1.57 -3.81 -10.72
C LEU A 134 2.08 -4.76 -9.65
N ALA A 135 1.85 -6.06 -9.79
CA ALA A 135 2.34 -7.06 -8.85
C ALA A 135 3.88 -7.01 -8.72
N ALA A 136 4.60 -7.00 -9.85
CA ALA A 136 6.05 -6.89 -9.87
C ALA A 136 6.55 -5.59 -9.23
N ALA A 137 5.93 -4.45 -9.55
CA ALA A 137 6.30 -3.15 -8.98
C ALA A 137 6.12 -3.14 -7.45
N LEU A 138 5.02 -3.67 -6.94
CA LEU A 138 4.76 -3.77 -5.49
C LEU A 138 5.78 -4.68 -4.78
N ILE A 139 6.16 -5.81 -5.39
CA ILE A 139 7.21 -6.68 -4.87
C ILE A 139 8.56 -5.95 -4.85
N LEU A 140 8.91 -5.20 -5.89
CA LEU A 140 10.16 -4.43 -5.89
C LEU A 140 10.15 -3.32 -4.85
N ILE A 141 9.03 -2.60 -4.68
CA ILE A 141 8.87 -1.62 -3.60
C ILE A 141 9.06 -2.30 -2.24
N HIS A 142 8.54 -3.52 -2.08
CA HIS A 142 8.80 -4.29 -0.87
C HIS A 142 10.30 -4.53 -0.67
N LEU A 143 10.97 -5.09 -1.67
CA LEU A 143 12.38 -5.48 -1.58
C LEU A 143 13.31 -4.29 -1.32
N PHE A 144 13.07 -3.15 -1.98
CA PHE A 144 13.97 -1.98 -1.91
C PHE A 144 13.66 -1.01 -0.77
N ILE A 145 12.41 -0.93 -0.32
CA ILE A 145 11.93 0.10 0.62
C ILE A 145 11.29 -0.52 1.85
N GLU A 146 10.21 -1.27 1.68
CA GLU A 146 9.37 -1.73 2.80
C GLU A 146 10.11 -2.71 3.72
N ARG A 147 10.90 -3.64 3.14
CA ARG A 147 11.67 -4.64 3.89
C ARG A 147 12.60 -3.99 4.90
N GLU A 148 13.28 -2.92 4.50
CA GLU A 148 14.18 -2.17 5.39
C GLU A 148 13.40 -1.36 6.44
N ALA A 149 12.32 -0.68 6.04
CA ALA A 149 11.47 0.05 6.98
C ALA A 149 10.91 -0.88 8.06
N TYR A 150 10.52 -2.10 7.67
CA TYR A 150 10.04 -3.13 8.58
C TYR A 150 11.16 -3.68 9.48
N SER A 151 12.34 -3.99 8.93
CA SER A 151 13.44 -4.53 9.73
C SER A 151 14.00 -3.53 10.75
N ARG A 152 13.90 -2.23 10.45
CA ARG A 152 14.22 -1.13 11.38
C ARG A 152 13.11 -0.84 12.39
N GLY A 153 11.99 -1.55 12.34
CA GLY A 153 10.84 -1.35 13.21
C GLY A 153 10.05 -0.06 12.95
N GLU A 154 10.31 0.65 11.84
CA GLU A 154 9.65 1.92 11.51
C GLU A 154 8.18 1.73 11.09
N VAL A 155 7.84 0.53 10.60
CA VAL A 155 6.48 0.11 10.24
C VAL A 155 6.16 -1.24 10.88
N ALA A 156 4.87 -1.51 11.11
CA ALA A 156 4.40 -2.71 11.79
C ALA A 156 3.95 -3.84 10.87
N ALA A 157 3.83 -3.57 9.56
CA ALA A 157 3.32 -4.53 8.58
C ALA A 157 4.03 -4.39 7.23
N ARG A 158 3.71 -5.32 6.32
CA ARG A 158 4.27 -5.38 4.95
C ARG A 158 3.18 -5.39 3.87
N PRO A 159 2.30 -4.37 3.79
CA PRO A 159 1.21 -4.34 2.82
C PRO A 159 1.65 -4.41 1.35
N PHE A 160 2.82 -3.87 0.97
CA PHE A 160 3.33 -3.96 -0.41
C PHE A 160 3.65 -5.40 -0.80
N LEU A 161 4.30 -6.16 0.09
CA LEU A 161 4.53 -7.59 -0.13
C LEU A 161 3.22 -8.36 -0.27
N VAL A 162 2.28 -8.14 0.66
CA VAL A 162 1.00 -8.85 0.68
C VAL A 162 0.21 -8.58 -0.60
N SER A 163 0.09 -7.31 -0.99
CA SER A 163 -0.62 -6.94 -2.21
C SER A 163 0.09 -7.47 -3.46
N GLY A 164 1.41 -7.32 -3.54
CA GLY A 164 2.20 -7.76 -4.69
C GLY A 164 2.17 -9.28 -4.89
N VAL A 165 2.34 -10.07 -3.83
CA VAL A 165 2.23 -11.53 -3.91
C VAL A 165 0.81 -11.96 -4.26
N SER A 166 -0.19 -11.37 -3.62
CA SER A 166 -1.59 -11.72 -3.92
C SER A 166 -1.94 -11.41 -5.37
N ALA A 167 -1.51 -10.24 -5.88
CA ALA A 167 -1.73 -9.84 -7.26
C ALA A 167 -0.98 -10.73 -8.26
N LEU A 168 0.23 -11.18 -7.91
CA LEU A 168 0.99 -12.13 -8.73
C LEU A 168 0.28 -13.49 -8.81
N VAL A 169 -0.23 -13.99 -7.68
CA VAL A 169 -0.96 -15.27 -7.61
C VAL A 169 -2.26 -15.23 -8.42
N THR A 170 -2.95 -14.09 -8.44
CA THR A 170 -4.21 -13.90 -9.19
C THR A 170 -3.98 -13.45 -10.64
N SER A 171 -2.76 -13.09 -11.04
CA SER A 171 -2.44 -12.64 -12.40
C SER A 171 -2.80 -13.65 -13.50
N PRO A 172 -2.55 -14.98 -13.34
CA PRO A 172 -2.93 -15.96 -14.36
C PRO A 172 -4.44 -15.95 -14.67
N LEU A 173 -5.27 -15.66 -13.67
CA LEU A 173 -6.72 -15.59 -13.83
C LEU A 173 -7.14 -14.39 -14.70
N ALA A 174 -6.52 -13.22 -14.48
CA ALA A 174 -6.75 -12.03 -15.30
C ALA A 174 -6.27 -12.23 -16.74
N VAL A 175 -5.10 -12.86 -16.92
CA VAL A 175 -4.55 -13.20 -18.24
C VAL A 175 -5.47 -14.18 -18.98
N TYR A 176 -5.94 -15.23 -18.29
CA TYR A 176 -6.87 -16.19 -18.86
C TYR A 176 -8.17 -15.52 -19.34
N ALA A 177 -8.74 -14.62 -18.53
CA ALA A 177 -9.93 -13.88 -18.91
C ALA A 177 -9.70 -12.95 -20.12
N ALA A 178 -8.55 -12.26 -20.18
CA ALA A 178 -8.22 -11.38 -21.29
C ALA A 178 -8.06 -12.11 -22.63
N LEU A 179 -7.47 -13.31 -22.61
CA LEU A 179 -7.33 -14.15 -23.79
C LEU A 179 -8.68 -14.60 -24.37
N ARG A 180 -9.75 -14.60 -23.56
CA ARG A 180 -11.11 -14.93 -24.00
C ARG A 180 -11.89 -13.69 -24.40
N HIS A 181 -11.82 -12.64 -23.57
CA HIS A 181 -12.55 -11.39 -23.78
C HIS A 181 -11.76 -10.24 -23.14
N PRO A 182 -11.07 -9.38 -23.92
CA PRO A 182 -10.14 -8.38 -23.40
C PRO A 182 -10.76 -7.45 -22.35
N GLY A 183 -12.02 -7.03 -22.54
CA GLY A 183 -12.74 -6.20 -21.58
C GLY A 183 -13.09 -6.93 -20.27
N ALA A 184 -13.37 -8.24 -20.33
CA ALA A 184 -13.62 -9.03 -19.12
C ALA A 184 -12.33 -9.23 -18.32
N GLY A 185 -11.21 -9.45 -19.01
CA GLY A 185 -9.88 -9.46 -18.40
C GLY A 185 -9.57 -8.17 -17.65
N TRP A 186 -9.85 -7.01 -18.26
CA TRP A 186 -9.65 -5.71 -17.62
C TRP A 186 -10.50 -5.53 -16.35
N MET A 187 -11.81 -5.80 -16.45
CA MET A 187 -12.73 -5.70 -15.30
C MET A 187 -12.34 -6.65 -14.17
N LEU A 188 -11.97 -7.89 -14.50
CA LEU A 188 -11.50 -8.88 -13.54
C LEU A 188 -10.20 -8.44 -12.86
N ALA A 189 -9.23 -7.92 -13.63
CA ALA A 189 -7.99 -7.39 -13.09
C ALA A 189 -8.22 -6.22 -12.10
N LEU A 190 -9.14 -5.30 -12.41
CA LEU A 190 -9.52 -4.22 -11.49
C LEU A 190 -10.18 -4.75 -10.20
N SER A 191 -11.08 -5.72 -10.32
CA SER A 191 -11.71 -6.37 -9.17
C SER A 191 -10.67 -7.07 -8.27
N LEU A 192 -9.77 -7.84 -8.88
CA LEU A 192 -8.69 -8.52 -8.17
C LEU A 192 -7.73 -7.52 -7.51
N MET A 193 -7.38 -6.41 -8.18
CA MET A 193 -6.58 -5.34 -7.58
C MET A 193 -7.24 -4.77 -6.31
N LEU A 194 -8.54 -4.46 -6.37
CA LEU A 194 -9.27 -3.95 -5.20
C LEU A 194 -9.27 -4.96 -4.05
N ALA A 195 -9.45 -6.25 -4.36
CA ALA A 195 -9.41 -7.32 -3.36
C ALA A 195 -8.03 -7.42 -2.70
N THR A 196 -6.94 -7.44 -3.49
CA THR A 196 -5.57 -7.54 -2.94
C THR A 196 -5.18 -6.30 -2.15
N TYR A 197 -5.61 -5.12 -2.58
CA TYR A 197 -5.38 -3.87 -1.87
C TYR A 197 -6.14 -3.83 -0.54
N SER A 198 -7.38 -4.31 -0.51
CA SER A 198 -8.18 -4.40 0.71
C SER A 198 -7.53 -5.34 1.72
N VAL A 199 -7.10 -6.54 1.28
CA VAL A 199 -6.39 -7.50 2.14
C VAL A 199 -5.10 -6.88 2.70
N ALA A 200 -4.29 -6.24 1.85
CA ALA A 200 -3.07 -5.58 2.29
C ALA A 200 -3.32 -4.46 3.30
N ALA A 201 -4.37 -3.66 3.08
CA ALA A 201 -4.75 -2.59 4.00
C ALA A 201 -5.21 -3.13 5.36
N PHE A 202 -6.04 -4.19 5.39
CA PHE A 202 -6.44 -4.83 6.65
C PHE A 202 -5.27 -5.47 7.39
N VAL A 203 -4.33 -6.10 6.68
CA VAL A 203 -3.09 -6.61 7.29
C VAL A 203 -2.28 -5.48 7.90
N ALA A 204 -2.19 -4.33 7.23
CA ALA A 204 -1.52 -3.15 7.76
C ALA A 204 -2.21 -2.60 9.01
N LEU A 205 -3.54 -2.47 9.00
CA LEU A 205 -4.31 -2.04 10.18
C LEU A 205 -4.16 -3.00 11.36
N LYS A 206 -4.24 -4.31 11.12
CA LYS A 206 -4.01 -5.33 12.15
C LYS A 206 -2.60 -5.27 12.72
N GLY A 207 -1.59 -5.07 11.87
CA GLY A 207 -0.21 -4.87 12.31
C GLY A 207 -0.04 -3.60 13.14
N ALA A 208 -0.68 -2.50 12.73
CA ALA A 208 -0.65 -1.23 13.44
C ALA A 208 -1.26 -1.36 14.85
N ALA A 209 -2.45 -1.96 14.97
CA ALA A 209 -3.13 -2.17 16.25
C ALA A 209 -2.27 -2.98 17.22
N ARG A 210 -1.73 -4.12 16.77
CA ARG A 210 -0.84 -4.96 17.58
C ARG A 210 0.43 -4.23 18.04
N ALA A 211 1.00 -3.37 17.20
CA ALA A 211 2.20 -2.61 17.56
C ALA A 211 1.93 -1.56 18.64
N LEU A 212 0.70 -1.06 18.74
CA LEU A 212 0.28 -0.14 19.79
C LEU A 212 0.02 -0.89 21.10
N GLU A 213 -0.66 -2.03 21.02
CA GLU A 213 -1.07 -2.88 22.15
C GLU A 213 0.11 -3.59 22.85
N ALA A 214 1.16 -3.99 22.11
CA ALA A 214 2.28 -4.78 22.64
C ALA A 214 3.07 -4.12 23.80
N GLY A 215 2.91 -2.81 24.05
CA GLY A 215 3.49 -2.16 25.23
C GLY A 215 2.57 -2.14 26.46
N GLY A 216 1.25 -2.31 26.28
CA GLY A 216 0.30 -2.39 27.40
C GLY A 216 0.37 -3.71 28.16
N GLU A 217 0.74 -4.81 27.48
CA GLU A 217 0.92 -6.12 28.12
C GLU A 217 2.16 -6.17 29.04
N ARG A 218 3.19 -5.37 28.78
CA ARG A 218 4.37 -5.27 29.66
C ARG A 218 4.06 -4.52 30.96
N GLU A 219 3.18 -3.51 30.93
CA GLU A 219 2.80 -2.78 32.14
C GLU A 219 1.83 -3.57 33.06
N SER A 220 1.08 -4.55 32.52
CA SER A 220 0.15 -5.37 33.32
C SER A 220 0.81 -6.57 34.03
N GLY A 221 2.02 -6.96 33.60
CA GLY A 221 2.75 -8.11 34.16
C GLY A 221 3.58 -7.83 35.42
N GLU A 222 3.72 -6.56 35.84
CA GLU A 222 4.71 -6.14 36.83
C GLU A 222 4.09 -5.52 38.11
N VAL A 223 2.90 -6.01 38.49
CA VAL A 223 2.33 -5.77 39.83
C VAL A 223 2.10 -7.12 40.52
N ARG A 224 3.17 -7.88 40.76
CA ARG A 224 3.19 -8.84 41.87
C ARG A 224 3.83 -8.12 43.05
N GLY A 225 2.97 -7.73 44.00
CA GLY A 225 3.41 -7.18 45.27
C GLY A 225 4.41 -8.10 45.98
N PRO A 226 5.24 -7.56 46.88
CA PRO A 226 6.21 -8.35 47.60
C PRO A 226 5.50 -9.49 48.35
N PRO A 227 6.11 -10.68 48.45
CA PRO A 227 5.58 -11.72 49.31
C PRO A 227 5.56 -11.17 50.74
N GLU A 228 4.36 -10.99 51.29
CA GLU A 228 4.21 -10.82 52.72
C GLU A 228 4.81 -12.07 53.38
N GLY A 229 5.82 -11.83 54.22
CA GLY A 229 6.51 -12.88 54.94
C GLY A 229 5.55 -13.63 55.85
N GLY A 230 5.71 -14.96 55.85
CA GLY A 230 5.25 -15.88 56.87
C GLY A 230 6.38 -16.85 57.18
#